data_AF-A0A6H9Y7X3-F1
#
_entry.id   AF-A0A6H9Y7X3-F1
#
_cell.length_a   1.000
_cell.length_b   1.000
_cell.length_c   1.000
_cell.angle_alpha   90.00
_cell.angle_beta   90.00
_cell.angle_gamma   90.00
#
_symmetry.space_group_name_H-M   'P 1'
#
loop_
_entity.id
_entity.type
_entity.pdbx_description
1 polymer ?
#
loop_
_entity_poly.entity_id
_entity_poly.type
_entity_poly.pdbx_seq_one_letter_code
_entity_poly.pdbx_strand_id
1 'polypeptide(L)'
;MSTDVQLTEEQRQVVEEPAEARLLVTAPAGSGKTLSLIHRLAFLIEEEELEPSEILVLSFSRAAVSEVRKRLAVFDSAAVHVDVRTFDSYATWLLSEVEPDGAWQRLGFGPRIREATRLIKGDPNAGELVGEIRHLVVDEVQDLVGERAELVLALLETDVEGFTLLGDPAQGIYGFQLDDRQERLEGAARLYAEVRERFEDDLQEVALEGNFRARESEARVALAYGDSLGAVDAPFSEIQRSLRTTLMAGDSLGTIDQAAPVLARLVGTTAMLCRSNDEVLLISRRLHELGVPHRLQHAAQDKVIPSWVGSLYRELDSKQPQKSEALDVLSRAGVDPEVSWELLRRIDRGRRGETLDLSAIRKRLIRGDLPDELTHQSSEGLVISTVHRVKGLEFDQVVVVDPGDAPENDPIEQAERARLLYVAMTRPRDLLIHMKPIAKLTAGRLRRQRDGRWAELGFKAGRVFGIEALPEDVNRDEPAGTIGFQEDPLKIQNHLATAVREGDLITLVQLPAVATTDLPTYAVEHDGHRIGVTGEAFVRALRTLLPGRERRLPPTIKDLRVDDVETVIGREAAGLNAGLGWSGVWLRPRIVGLGRCDWGEEQS
;
A
#
# COMPACT_ATOMS: atom_id res chain seq x y z
N MET A 1 -0.51 -17.49 -18.65
CA MET A 1 0.63 -17.19 -19.52
C MET A 1 1.14 -18.52 -20.06
N SER A 2 1.61 -18.56 -21.30
CA SER A 2 2.22 -19.77 -21.88
C SER A 2 3.54 -20.07 -21.15
N THR A 3 3.90 -21.34 -20.96
CA THR A 3 5.24 -21.78 -20.52
C THR A 3 6.34 -21.44 -21.56
N ASP A 4 5.94 -20.92 -22.72
CA ASP A 4 6.77 -20.63 -23.89
C ASP A 4 7.23 -19.16 -23.93
N VAL A 5 7.72 -18.62 -22.80
CA VAL A 5 8.31 -17.27 -22.75
C VAL A 5 9.80 -17.36 -23.04
N GLN A 6 10.27 -16.63 -24.05
CA GLN A 6 11.69 -16.58 -24.39
C GLN A 6 12.46 -15.71 -23.38
N LEU A 7 13.29 -16.35 -22.56
CA LEU A 7 14.21 -15.68 -21.63
C LEU A 7 15.38 -15.04 -22.38
N THR A 8 15.91 -13.93 -21.86
CA THR A 8 17.21 -13.39 -22.32
C THR A 8 18.36 -14.28 -21.85
N GLU A 9 19.57 -14.04 -22.36
CA GLU A 9 20.73 -14.81 -21.92
C GLU A 9 21.06 -14.58 -20.45
N GLU A 10 20.95 -13.35 -19.97
CA GLU A 10 21.19 -13.00 -18.55
C GLU A 10 20.10 -13.59 -17.66
N GLN A 11 18.84 -13.60 -18.12
CA GLN A 11 17.75 -14.26 -17.40
C GLN A 11 17.97 -15.77 -17.34
N ARG A 12 18.42 -16.39 -18.45
CA ARG A 12 18.79 -17.80 -18.49
C ARG A 12 19.93 -18.12 -17.54
N GLN A 13 20.97 -17.29 -17.52
CA GLN A 13 22.10 -17.41 -16.60
C GLN A 13 21.64 -17.38 -15.13
N VAL A 14 20.64 -16.57 -14.77
CA VAL A 14 20.07 -16.63 -13.41
C VAL A 14 19.28 -17.92 -13.17
N VAL A 15 18.54 -18.39 -14.18
CA VAL A 15 17.60 -19.52 -14.05
C VAL A 15 18.31 -20.87 -13.97
N GLU A 16 19.34 -21.10 -14.78
CA GLU A 16 19.93 -22.42 -15.04
C GLU A 16 21.16 -22.76 -14.15
N GLU A 17 21.48 -21.95 -13.14
CA GLU A 17 22.59 -22.22 -12.23
C GLU A 17 22.29 -23.39 -11.27
N PRO A 18 23.28 -24.11 -10.72
CA PRO A 18 23.01 -25.19 -9.76
C PRO A 18 22.30 -24.72 -8.47
N ALA A 19 21.69 -25.63 -7.73
CA ALA A 19 21.03 -25.31 -6.46
C ALA A 19 21.98 -24.70 -5.41
N GLU A 20 23.27 -25.03 -5.44
CA GLU A 20 24.29 -24.50 -4.52
C GLU A 20 24.80 -23.10 -4.92
N ALA A 21 24.37 -22.59 -6.08
CA ALA A 21 24.82 -21.30 -6.56
C ALA A 21 24.40 -20.16 -5.62
N ARG A 22 25.32 -19.23 -5.40
CA ARG A 22 25.14 -18.01 -4.60
C ARG A 22 25.07 -16.82 -5.53
N LEU A 23 23.86 -16.43 -5.89
CA LEU A 23 23.59 -15.41 -6.89
C LEU A 23 23.21 -14.08 -6.24
N LEU A 24 23.89 -13.01 -6.65
CA LEU A 24 23.45 -11.64 -6.43
C LEU A 24 23.01 -11.03 -7.76
N VAL A 25 21.70 -10.92 -7.94
CA VAL A 25 21.07 -10.51 -9.20
C VAL A 25 20.66 -9.04 -9.12
N THR A 26 21.36 -8.20 -9.88
CA THR A 26 20.95 -6.80 -10.08
C THR A 26 19.90 -6.76 -11.19
N ALA A 27 18.68 -6.38 -10.83
CA ALA A 27 17.53 -6.43 -11.72
C ALA A 27 16.80 -5.07 -11.78
N PRO A 28 17.22 -4.16 -12.69
CA PRO A 28 16.60 -2.85 -12.85
C PRO A 28 15.09 -2.91 -13.12
N ALA A 29 14.39 -1.78 -12.93
CA ALA A 29 12.96 -1.66 -13.26
C ALA A 29 12.67 -2.21 -14.67
N GLY A 30 11.76 -3.19 -14.76
CA GLY A 30 11.31 -3.73 -16.04
C GLY A 30 12.25 -4.73 -16.72
N SER A 31 13.33 -5.15 -16.07
CA SER A 31 14.29 -6.16 -16.58
C SER A 31 13.77 -7.61 -16.58
N GLY A 32 12.58 -7.85 -16.01
CA GLY A 32 11.99 -9.18 -15.91
C GLY A 32 12.32 -9.94 -14.61
N LYS A 33 12.74 -9.26 -13.54
CA LYS A 33 13.02 -9.86 -12.21
C LYS A 33 12.03 -10.95 -11.77
N THR A 34 10.72 -10.65 -11.78
CA THR A 34 9.70 -11.62 -11.37
C THR A 34 9.59 -12.80 -12.34
N LEU A 35 9.86 -12.60 -13.63
CA LEU A 35 9.92 -13.69 -14.60
C LEU A 35 11.11 -14.60 -14.29
N SER A 36 12.31 -14.05 -14.10
CA SER A 36 13.51 -14.81 -13.73
C SER A 36 13.32 -15.58 -12.43
N LEU A 37 12.76 -14.95 -11.39
CA LEU A 37 12.47 -15.60 -10.11
C LEU A 37 11.56 -16.82 -10.29
N ILE A 38 10.48 -16.68 -11.06
CA ILE A 38 9.52 -17.76 -11.25
C ILE A 38 10.11 -18.92 -12.03
N HIS A 39 10.85 -18.64 -13.12
CA HIS A 39 11.54 -19.67 -13.88
C HIS A 39 12.68 -20.32 -13.09
N ARG A 40 13.37 -19.56 -12.23
CA ARG A 40 14.40 -20.08 -11.32
C ARG A 40 13.81 -21.08 -10.34
N LEU A 41 12.68 -20.74 -9.72
CA LEU A 41 11.97 -21.66 -8.82
C LEU A 41 11.50 -22.93 -9.54
N ALA A 42 10.98 -22.80 -10.76
CA ALA A 42 10.61 -23.96 -11.57
C ALA A 42 11.84 -24.84 -11.88
N PHE A 43 12.95 -24.25 -12.31
CA PHE A 43 14.20 -24.97 -12.61
C PHE A 43 14.75 -25.71 -11.39
N LEU A 44 14.77 -25.07 -10.21
CA LEU A 44 15.24 -25.71 -8.97
C LEU A 44 14.42 -26.96 -8.62
N ILE A 45 13.13 -26.98 -8.92
CA ILE A 45 12.23 -28.11 -8.62
C ILE A 45 12.30 -29.18 -9.72
N GLU A 46 12.24 -28.75 -10.98
CA GLU A 46 12.07 -29.65 -12.13
C GLU A 46 13.40 -30.27 -12.59
N GLU A 47 14.50 -29.51 -12.54
CA GLU A 47 15.81 -29.93 -13.07
C GLU A 47 16.84 -30.21 -11.96
N GLU A 48 16.86 -29.42 -10.88
CA GLU A 48 17.73 -29.67 -9.71
C GLU A 48 17.10 -30.60 -8.66
N GLU A 49 15.87 -31.06 -8.90
CA GLU A 49 15.12 -32.02 -8.07
C GLU A 49 14.96 -31.62 -6.60
N LEU A 50 14.91 -30.31 -6.28
CA LEU A 50 14.61 -29.85 -4.91
C LEU A 50 13.13 -30.08 -4.59
N GLU A 51 12.87 -30.55 -3.37
CA GLU A 51 11.52 -30.58 -2.84
C GLU A 51 11.04 -29.13 -2.56
N PRO A 52 9.76 -28.79 -2.79
CA PRO A 52 9.26 -27.44 -2.56
C PRO A 52 9.47 -26.93 -1.11
N SER A 53 9.56 -27.82 -0.13
CA SER A 53 9.87 -27.48 1.27
C SER A 53 11.33 -27.08 1.51
N GLU A 54 12.24 -27.45 0.61
CA GLU A 54 13.68 -27.10 0.69
C GLU A 54 13.96 -25.70 0.13
N ILE A 55 12.94 -25.02 -0.42
CA ILE A 55 13.05 -23.69 -1.02
C ILE A 55 12.25 -22.68 -0.21
N LEU A 56 12.94 -21.65 0.30
CA LEU A 56 12.31 -20.52 0.99
C LEU A 56 12.38 -19.26 0.13
N VAL A 57 11.25 -18.62 -0.14
CA VAL A 57 11.17 -17.33 -0.84
C VAL A 57 10.71 -16.25 0.13
N LEU A 58 11.55 -15.24 0.36
CA LEU A 58 11.25 -14.08 1.18
C LEU A 58 11.06 -12.83 0.33
N SER A 59 9.99 -12.09 0.60
CA SER A 59 9.72 -10.79 -0.04
C SER A 59 9.24 -9.74 0.96
N PHE A 60 9.40 -8.46 0.62
CA PHE A 60 9.03 -7.36 1.52
C PHE A 60 7.51 -7.22 1.69
N SER A 61 6.73 -7.45 0.63
CA SER A 61 5.29 -7.17 0.62
C SER A 61 4.44 -8.42 0.43
N ARG A 62 3.24 -8.40 1.02
CA ARG A 62 2.25 -9.46 0.79
C ARG A 62 1.78 -9.52 -0.67
N ALA A 63 1.73 -8.37 -1.35
CA ALA A 63 1.38 -8.30 -2.77
C ALA A 63 2.40 -9.07 -3.63
N ALA A 64 3.69 -8.91 -3.36
CA ALA A 64 4.74 -9.67 -4.03
C ALA A 64 4.63 -11.17 -3.73
N VAL A 65 4.39 -11.56 -2.47
CA VAL A 65 4.14 -12.97 -2.10
C VAL A 65 2.95 -13.56 -2.87
N SER A 66 1.82 -12.85 -2.91
CA SER A 66 0.63 -13.29 -3.63
C SER A 66 0.87 -13.40 -5.14
N GLU A 67 1.61 -12.44 -5.72
CA GLU A 67 1.95 -12.45 -7.14
C GLU A 67 2.87 -13.63 -7.49
N VAL A 68 3.88 -13.90 -6.67
CA VAL A 68 4.77 -15.06 -6.86
C VAL A 68 3.97 -16.36 -6.78
N ARG A 69 3.16 -16.55 -5.74
CA ARG A 69 2.30 -17.75 -5.60
C ARG A 69 1.33 -17.92 -6.76
N LYS A 70 0.71 -16.83 -7.21
CA LYS A 70 -0.22 -16.83 -8.35
C LYS A 70 0.48 -17.25 -9.65
N ARG A 71 1.71 -16.80 -9.87
CA ARG A 71 2.50 -17.17 -11.04
C ARG A 71 3.00 -18.61 -10.97
N LEU A 72 3.44 -19.06 -9.81
CA LEU A 72 3.80 -20.47 -9.58
C LEU A 72 2.63 -21.42 -9.82
N ALA A 73 1.39 -21.00 -9.57
CA ALA A 73 0.19 -21.80 -9.85
C ALA A 73 -0.06 -22.11 -11.34
N VAL A 74 0.72 -21.52 -12.25
CA VAL A 74 0.69 -21.86 -13.69
C VAL A 74 1.66 -23.00 -14.02
N PHE A 75 2.67 -23.23 -13.18
CA PHE A 75 3.64 -24.32 -13.28
C PHE A 75 3.07 -25.58 -12.62
N ASP A 76 3.80 -26.71 -12.65
CA ASP A 76 3.31 -27.99 -12.12
C ASP A 76 2.83 -27.88 -10.64
N SER A 77 1.95 -28.78 -10.25
CA SER A 77 1.32 -28.87 -8.93
C SER A 77 2.31 -28.82 -7.76
N ALA A 78 3.55 -29.28 -7.94
CA ALA A 78 4.60 -29.21 -6.92
C ALA A 78 5.05 -27.77 -6.61
N ALA A 79 5.20 -26.92 -7.62
CA ALA A 79 5.69 -25.54 -7.46
C ALA A 79 4.78 -24.65 -6.59
N VAL A 80 3.50 -25.01 -6.48
CA VAL A 80 2.52 -24.31 -5.63
C VAL A 80 2.81 -24.51 -4.14
N HIS A 81 3.60 -25.51 -3.78
CA HIS A 81 3.95 -25.85 -2.39
C HIS A 81 5.21 -25.15 -1.87
N VAL A 82 5.91 -24.38 -2.70
CA VAL A 82 7.08 -23.60 -2.28
C VAL A 82 6.71 -22.64 -1.14
N ASP A 83 7.58 -22.55 -0.14
CA ASP A 83 7.33 -21.66 0.98
C ASP A 83 7.64 -20.20 0.63
N VAL A 84 6.62 -19.46 0.21
CA VAL A 84 6.73 -18.03 -0.12
C VAL A 84 6.15 -17.19 1.02
N ARG A 85 6.95 -16.37 1.71
CA ARG A 85 6.50 -15.55 2.86
C ARG A 85 7.03 -14.13 2.81
N THR A 86 6.39 -13.25 3.59
CA THR A 86 7.04 -12.00 3.97
C THR A 86 8.02 -12.22 5.11
N PHE A 87 9.04 -11.38 5.25
CA PHE A 87 9.99 -11.44 6.39
C PHE A 87 9.28 -11.47 7.75
N ASP A 88 8.27 -10.62 7.92
CA ASP A 88 7.48 -10.56 9.15
C ASP A 88 6.72 -11.87 9.43
N SER A 89 6.24 -12.53 8.37
CA SER A 89 5.48 -13.78 8.45
C SER A 89 6.41 -14.96 8.73
N TYR A 90 7.61 -14.97 8.13
CA TYR A 90 8.64 -15.95 8.41
C TYR A 90 9.15 -15.86 9.85
N ALA A 91 9.53 -14.65 10.31
CA ALA A 91 9.97 -14.43 11.68
C ALA A 91 8.91 -14.86 12.71
N THR A 92 7.63 -14.51 12.47
CA THR A 92 6.53 -14.94 13.35
C THR A 92 6.35 -16.45 13.37
N TRP A 93 6.50 -17.13 12.23
CA TRP A 93 6.43 -18.58 12.16
C TRP A 93 7.57 -19.25 12.92
N LEU A 94 8.82 -18.87 12.65
CA LEU A 94 9.99 -19.44 13.33
C LEU A 94 9.86 -19.32 14.85
N LEU A 95 9.45 -18.14 15.33
CA LEU A 95 9.19 -17.90 16.75
C LEU A 95 8.05 -18.79 17.31
N SER A 96 7.04 -19.10 16.50
CA SER A 96 5.93 -19.97 16.90
C SER A 96 6.36 -21.44 17.00
N GLU A 97 7.29 -21.89 16.16
CA GLU A 97 7.82 -23.25 16.20
C GLU A 97 8.82 -23.42 17.36
N VAL A 98 9.73 -22.46 17.54
CA VAL A 98 10.83 -22.56 18.53
C VAL A 98 10.38 -22.14 19.93
N GLU A 99 9.59 -21.08 20.04
CA GLU A 99 9.11 -20.51 21.31
C GLU A 99 7.58 -20.26 21.28
N PRO A 100 6.72 -21.28 21.18
CA PRO A 100 5.28 -21.11 20.97
C PRO A 100 4.59 -20.19 22.00
N ASP A 101 5.03 -20.22 23.26
CA ASP A 101 4.53 -19.40 24.37
C ASP A 101 5.42 -18.18 24.71
N GLY A 102 6.30 -17.79 23.78
CA GLY A 102 7.29 -16.73 23.97
C GLY A 102 6.70 -15.33 24.14
N ALA A 103 7.47 -14.44 24.76
CA ALA A 103 7.08 -13.04 24.97
C ALA A 103 6.88 -12.25 23.66
N TRP A 104 7.42 -12.77 22.55
CA TRP A 104 7.33 -12.19 21.22
C TRP A 104 5.88 -11.99 20.73
N GLN A 105 4.91 -12.74 21.26
CA GLN A 105 3.49 -12.59 20.90
C GLN A 105 2.98 -11.16 21.15
N ARG A 106 3.56 -10.45 22.11
CA ARG A 106 3.19 -9.07 22.47
C ARG A 106 4.01 -8.00 21.73
N LEU A 107 5.01 -8.42 20.98
CA LEU A 107 5.91 -7.51 20.25
C LEU A 107 5.30 -7.13 18.89
N GLY A 108 5.67 -5.94 18.42
CA GLY A 108 5.46 -5.54 17.03
C GLY A 108 6.40 -6.26 16.07
N PHE A 109 6.20 -6.06 14.77
CA PHE A 109 6.93 -6.76 13.71
C PHE A 109 8.46 -6.67 13.82
N GLY A 110 9.00 -5.46 13.98
CA GLY A 110 10.44 -5.25 14.04
C GLY A 110 11.15 -6.00 15.18
N PRO A 111 10.71 -5.82 16.43
CA PRO A 111 11.26 -6.59 17.55
C PRO A 111 11.09 -8.11 17.40
N ARG A 112 10.03 -8.61 16.73
CA ARG A 112 9.91 -10.04 16.40
C ARG A 112 10.97 -10.49 15.42
N ILE A 113 11.25 -9.70 14.38
CA ILE A 113 12.34 -10.00 13.43
C ILE A 113 13.66 -10.11 14.18
N ARG A 114 13.99 -9.16 15.06
CA ARG A 114 15.22 -9.24 15.88
C ARG A 114 15.29 -10.51 16.73
N GLU A 115 14.17 -10.89 17.34
CA GLU A 115 14.13 -12.10 18.17
C GLU A 115 14.33 -13.37 17.33
N ALA A 116 13.68 -13.45 16.17
CA ALA A 116 13.90 -14.54 15.22
C ALA A 116 15.37 -14.60 14.77
N THR A 117 15.98 -13.46 14.42
CA THR A 117 17.41 -13.36 14.08
C THR A 117 18.29 -13.87 15.22
N ARG A 118 17.97 -13.54 16.48
CA ARG A 118 18.71 -14.04 17.66
C ARG A 118 18.64 -15.56 17.77
N LEU A 119 17.47 -16.15 17.54
CA LEU A 119 17.27 -17.59 17.57
C LEU A 119 18.05 -18.29 16.45
N ILE A 120 17.99 -17.79 15.22
CA ILE A 120 18.76 -18.35 14.09
C ILE A 120 20.26 -18.42 14.41
N LYS A 121 20.81 -17.38 15.05
CA LYS A 121 22.24 -17.30 15.37
C LYS A 121 22.70 -18.18 16.53
N GLY A 122 21.81 -18.78 17.31
CA GLY A 122 22.24 -19.44 18.56
C GLY A 122 21.32 -20.44 19.21
N ASP A 123 20.11 -20.68 18.69
CA ASP A 123 19.20 -21.72 19.15
C ASP A 123 19.28 -22.95 18.24
N PRO A 124 19.61 -24.14 18.77
CA PRO A 124 19.72 -25.35 17.96
C PRO A 124 18.44 -25.74 17.22
N ASN A 125 17.26 -25.53 17.82
CA ASN A 125 15.99 -25.88 17.18
C ASN A 125 15.71 -24.95 16.00
N ALA A 126 16.06 -23.66 16.14
CA ALA A 126 16.00 -22.73 15.03
C ALA A 126 16.99 -23.12 13.92
N GLY A 127 18.19 -23.57 14.30
CA GLY A 127 19.18 -24.11 13.36
C GLY A 127 18.67 -25.32 12.58
N GLU A 128 18.01 -26.28 13.25
CA GLU A 128 17.40 -27.45 12.59
C GLU A 128 16.30 -27.03 11.59
N LEU A 129 15.40 -26.12 11.98
CA LEU A 129 14.33 -25.64 11.09
C LEU A 129 14.88 -24.89 9.86
N VAL A 130 15.92 -24.07 10.05
CA VAL A 130 16.54 -23.34 8.94
C VAL A 130 17.37 -24.29 8.07
N GLY A 131 17.98 -25.32 8.64
CA GLY A 131 18.78 -26.32 7.94
C GLY A 131 17.98 -27.22 6.98
N GLU A 132 16.64 -27.22 7.06
CA GLU A 132 15.78 -27.85 6.04
C GLU A 132 15.77 -27.07 4.72
N ILE A 133 16.19 -25.80 4.73
CA ILE A 133 16.25 -24.95 3.55
C ILE A 133 17.56 -25.21 2.81
N ARG A 134 17.49 -25.75 1.59
CA ARG A 134 18.66 -25.90 0.71
C ARG A 134 18.90 -24.65 -0.13
N HIS A 135 17.84 -23.96 -0.57
CA HIS A 135 17.97 -22.75 -1.38
C HIS A 135 17.12 -21.58 -0.86
N LEU A 136 17.77 -20.45 -0.57
CA LEU A 136 17.11 -19.22 -0.12
C LEU A 136 16.94 -18.22 -1.28
N VAL A 137 15.71 -17.82 -1.58
CA VAL A 137 15.43 -16.74 -2.53
C VAL A 137 14.96 -15.49 -1.78
N VAL A 138 15.56 -14.34 -2.07
CA VAL A 138 15.19 -13.06 -1.47
C VAL A 138 14.87 -12.07 -2.57
N ASP A 139 13.63 -11.58 -2.60
CA ASP A 139 13.18 -10.55 -3.53
C ASP A 139 13.17 -9.16 -2.88
N GLU A 140 13.38 -8.13 -3.70
CA GLU A 140 13.47 -6.72 -3.30
C GLU A 140 14.58 -6.46 -2.27
N VAL A 141 15.78 -6.99 -2.49
CA VAL A 141 16.94 -6.83 -1.58
C VAL A 141 17.22 -5.37 -1.23
N GLN A 142 16.95 -4.44 -2.14
CA GLN A 142 17.10 -2.99 -1.91
C GLN A 142 16.14 -2.40 -0.86
N ASP A 143 15.11 -3.14 -0.46
CA ASP A 143 14.14 -2.74 0.56
C ASP A 143 14.48 -3.29 1.95
N LEU A 144 15.57 -4.05 2.04
CA LEU A 144 16.06 -4.62 3.28
C LEU A 144 17.00 -3.64 3.97
N VAL A 145 16.51 -3.08 5.06
CA VAL A 145 17.24 -2.17 5.94
C VAL A 145 17.05 -2.59 7.40
N GLY A 146 18.03 -2.26 8.25
CA GLY A 146 17.97 -2.54 9.68
C GLY A 146 17.70 -4.02 9.98
N GLU A 147 16.69 -4.30 10.80
CA GLU A 147 16.39 -5.64 11.33
C GLU A 147 16.13 -6.70 10.23
N ARG A 148 15.56 -6.30 9.08
CA ARG A 148 15.32 -7.24 7.97
C ARG A 148 16.60 -7.61 7.23
N ALA A 149 17.52 -6.67 7.08
CA ALA A 149 18.84 -6.95 6.52
C ALA A 149 19.63 -7.90 7.44
N GLU A 150 19.58 -7.65 8.75
CA GLU A 150 20.20 -8.53 9.75
C GLU A 150 19.61 -9.95 9.77
N LEU A 151 18.29 -10.09 9.56
CA LEU A 151 17.65 -11.40 9.40
C LEU A 151 18.18 -12.15 8.17
N VAL A 152 18.31 -11.48 7.03
CA VAL A 152 18.85 -12.13 5.82
C VAL A 152 20.30 -12.52 6.02
N LEU A 153 21.15 -11.64 6.56
CA LEU A 153 22.54 -11.98 6.87
C LEU A 153 22.64 -13.19 7.80
N ALA A 154 21.78 -13.29 8.82
CA ALA A 154 21.75 -14.45 9.70
C ALA A 154 21.34 -15.75 8.99
N LEU A 155 20.38 -15.68 8.05
CA LEU A 155 20.00 -16.85 7.24
C LEU A 155 21.12 -17.28 6.30
N LEU A 156 21.81 -16.33 5.66
CA LEU A 156 22.93 -16.61 4.78
C LEU A 156 24.15 -17.21 5.53
N GLU A 157 24.25 -17.00 6.84
CA GLU A 157 25.28 -17.58 7.71
C GLU A 157 24.96 -19.02 8.16
N THR A 158 23.78 -19.56 7.82
CA THR A 158 23.41 -20.95 8.16
C THR A 158 23.88 -21.95 7.10
N ASP A 159 23.53 -23.22 7.27
CA ASP A 159 23.88 -24.32 6.36
C ASP A 159 23.07 -24.33 5.05
N VAL A 160 22.47 -23.20 4.65
CA VAL A 160 21.85 -23.05 3.33
C VAL A 160 22.90 -23.27 2.23
N GLU A 161 22.60 -24.17 1.30
CA GLU A 161 23.57 -24.58 0.28
C GLU A 161 23.77 -23.49 -0.78
N GLY A 162 22.68 -22.85 -1.21
CA GLY A 162 22.70 -21.75 -2.17
C GLY A 162 21.68 -20.66 -1.88
N PHE A 163 21.82 -19.54 -2.59
CA PHE A 163 20.87 -18.46 -2.49
C PHE A 163 20.74 -17.66 -3.79
N THR A 164 19.58 -17.03 -3.99
CA THR A 164 19.35 -16.05 -5.05
C THR A 164 18.82 -14.76 -4.44
N LEU A 165 19.64 -13.71 -4.41
CA LEU A 165 19.27 -12.38 -3.94
C LEU A 165 18.94 -11.50 -5.15
N LEU A 166 17.68 -11.08 -5.31
CA LEU A 166 17.23 -10.23 -6.42
C LEU A 166 16.86 -8.82 -5.95
N GLY A 167 17.40 -7.79 -6.60
CA GLY A 167 17.05 -6.41 -6.29
C GLY A 167 17.56 -5.37 -7.28
N ASP A 168 17.06 -4.15 -7.11
CA ASP A 168 17.59 -2.96 -7.79
C ASP A 168 18.08 -1.97 -6.72
N PRO A 169 19.40 -1.89 -6.44
CA PRO A 169 19.95 -0.98 -5.45
C PRO A 169 19.49 0.49 -5.62
N ALA A 170 19.24 0.92 -6.85
CA ALA A 170 18.81 2.28 -7.17
C ALA A 170 17.36 2.58 -6.74
N GLN A 171 16.55 1.54 -6.49
CA GLN A 171 15.17 1.69 -6.05
C GLN A 171 14.99 1.61 -4.52
N GLY A 172 16.06 1.50 -3.73
CA GLY A 172 15.97 1.36 -2.27
C GLY A 172 15.50 2.64 -1.56
N ILE A 173 14.20 2.77 -1.28
CA ILE A 173 13.60 4.00 -0.69
C ILE A 173 13.07 3.82 0.74
N TYR A 174 13.31 2.69 1.41
CA TYR A 174 12.86 2.47 2.79
C TYR A 174 13.85 2.87 3.89
N GLY A 175 15.00 3.45 3.51
CA GLY A 175 16.00 3.93 4.47
C GLY A 175 15.46 4.92 5.51
N PHE A 176 14.40 5.67 5.20
CA PHE A 176 13.76 6.62 6.12
C PHE A 176 13.24 5.98 7.43
N GLN A 177 13.09 4.66 7.47
CA GLN A 177 12.62 3.91 8.65
C GLN A 177 13.70 3.78 9.74
N LEU A 178 14.96 4.02 9.41
CA LEU A 178 16.09 3.86 10.32
C LEU A 178 16.23 5.09 11.22
N ASP A 179 16.67 4.90 12.47
CA ASP A 179 16.90 6.00 13.39
C ASP A 179 18.29 6.64 13.19
N ASP A 180 19.30 5.82 12.90
CA ASP A 180 20.68 6.26 12.69
C ASP A 180 20.88 6.99 11.36
N ARG A 181 21.65 8.08 11.39
CA ARG A 181 21.86 8.95 10.22
C ARG A 181 22.75 8.31 9.16
N GLN A 182 23.76 7.56 9.58
CA GLN A 182 24.68 6.89 8.68
C GLN A 182 23.97 5.70 8.01
N GLU A 183 23.23 4.91 8.79
CA GLU A 183 22.45 3.79 8.25
C GLU A 183 21.38 4.27 7.25
N ARG A 184 20.74 5.43 7.48
CA ARG A 184 19.81 6.03 6.49
C ARG A 184 20.48 6.35 5.16
N LEU A 185 21.71 6.85 5.21
CA LEU A 185 22.46 7.26 4.03
C LEU A 185 22.86 6.02 3.20
N GLU A 186 23.46 5.05 3.87
CA GLU A 186 23.85 3.76 3.27
C GLU A 186 22.64 2.98 2.77
N GLY A 187 21.55 2.94 3.56
CA GLY A 187 20.35 2.18 3.24
C GLY A 187 20.67 0.71 3.00
N ALA A 188 20.14 0.15 1.90
CA ALA A 188 20.40 -1.24 1.54
C ALA A 188 21.82 -1.45 0.97
N ALA A 189 22.54 -0.41 0.56
CA ALA A 189 23.88 -0.56 -0.03
C ALA A 189 24.85 -1.27 0.93
N ARG A 190 24.66 -1.11 2.24
CA ARG A 190 25.39 -1.85 3.27
C ARG A 190 25.17 -3.36 3.17
N LEU A 191 23.93 -3.82 2.97
CA LEU A 191 23.63 -5.24 2.80
C LEU A 191 24.33 -5.81 1.56
N TYR A 192 24.30 -5.09 0.43
CA TYR A 192 25.02 -5.51 -0.77
C TYR A 192 26.53 -5.61 -0.54
N ALA A 193 27.13 -4.64 0.18
CA ALA A 193 28.55 -4.66 0.50
C ALA A 193 28.92 -5.86 1.40
N GLU A 194 28.12 -6.11 2.44
CA GLU A 194 28.32 -7.24 3.36
C GLU A 194 28.21 -8.60 2.65
N VAL A 195 27.25 -8.77 1.74
CA VAL A 195 27.12 -10.01 0.95
C VAL A 195 28.36 -10.20 0.06
N ARG A 196 28.81 -9.15 -0.63
CA ARG A 196 30.01 -9.23 -1.48
C ARG A 196 31.27 -9.57 -0.69
N GLU A 197 31.46 -8.96 0.47
CA GLU A 197 32.62 -9.20 1.34
C GLU A 197 32.61 -10.64 1.89
N ARG A 198 31.45 -11.14 2.32
CA ARG A 198 31.34 -12.46 2.96
C ARG A 198 31.47 -13.62 1.99
N PHE A 199 31.01 -13.44 0.77
CA PHE A 199 30.93 -14.51 -0.24
C PHE A 199 31.84 -14.25 -1.43
N GLU A 200 32.89 -13.41 -1.28
CA GLU A 200 33.78 -12.98 -2.38
C GLU A 200 34.27 -14.12 -3.28
N ASP A 201 34.60 -15.28 -2.70
CA ASP A 201 35.14 -16.44 -3.43
C ASP A 201 34.08 -17.23 -4.23
N ASP A 202 32.81 -17.21 -3.80
CA ASP A 202 31.75 -18.08 -4.31
C ASP A 202 30.52 -17.31 -4.86
N LEU A 203 30.50 -15.98 -4.75
CA LEU A 203 29.37 -15.14 -5.16
C LEU A 203 29.42 -14.88 -6.67
N GLN A 204 28.33 -15.24 -7.35
CA GLN A 204 28.14 -14.87 -8.75
C GLN A 204 27.24 -13.65 -8.85
N GLU A 205 27.74 -12.57 -9.47
CA GLU A 205 26.96 -11.37 -9.75
C GLU A 205 26.43 -11.41 -11.19
N VAL A 206 25.11 -11.32 -11.35
CA VAL A 206 24.44 -11.27 -12.65
C VAL A 206 23.61 -9.99 -12.74
N ALA A 207 23.76 -9.23 -13.81
CA ALA A 207 22.94 -8.05 -14.08
C ALA A 207 21.94 -8.36 -15.19
N LEU A 208 20.65 -8.20 -14.91
CA LEU A 208 19.63 -8.34 -15.94
C LEU A 208 19.60 -7.07 -16.80
N GLU A 209 19.80 -7.24 -18.10
CA GLU A 209 19.75 -6.14 -19.06
C GLU A 209 18.37 -5.98 -19.71
N GLY A 210 18.17 -4.82 -20.32
CA GLY A 210 16.94 -4.49 -21.04
C GLY A 210 15.80 -3.96 -20.16
N ASN A 211 14.78 -3.44 -20.83
CA ASN A 211 13.56 -2.98 -20.17
C ASN A 211 12.36 -3.37 -21.02
N PHE A 212 11.61 -4.36 -20.53
CA PHE A 212 10.41 -4.92 -21.14
C PHE A 212 9.12 -4.24 -20.65
N ARG A 213 9.23 -3.36 -19.65
CA ARG A 213 8.11 -2.60 -19.07
C ARG A 213 7.82 -1.32 -19.86
N ALA A 214 8.85 -0.55 -20.13
CA ALA A 214 8.77 0.73 -20.83
C ALA A 214 8.57 0.48 -22.33
N ARG A 215 7.41 0.89 -22.85
CA ARG A 215 7.05 0.81 -24.26
C ARG A 215 7.70 1.91 -25.08
N GLU A 216 7.92 3.08 -24.47
CA GLU A 216 8.52 4.25 -25.10
C GLU A 216 9.92 4.57 -24.55
N SER A 217 10.75 5.26 -25.34
CA SER A 217 12.11 5.64 -24.93
C SER A 217 12.13 6.64 -23.78
N GLU A 218 11.10 7.49 -23.68
CA GLU A 218 10.95 8.48 -22.60
C GLU A 218 10.77 7.83 -21.23
N ALA A 219 10.13 6.66 -21.17
CA ALA A 219 9.99 5.88 -19.95
C ALA A 219 11.29 5.16 -19.51
N ARG A 220 12.37 5.26 -20.30
CA ARG A 220 13.68 4.63 -20.02
C ARG A 220 14.75 5.63 -19.58
N VAL A 221 14.48 6.94 -19.62
CA VAL A 221 15.51 7.99 -19.45
C VAL A 221 16.24 7.94 -18.11
N ALA A 222 15.57 7.45 -17.05
CA ALA A 222 16.17 7.36 -15.73
C ALA A 222 17.10 6.17 -15.56
N LEU A 223 16.98 5.10 -16.35
CA LEU A 223 17.72 3.85 -16.15
C LEU A 223 19.24 4.03 -16.22
N ALA A 224 19.71 5.01 -17.00
CA ALA A 224 21.13 5.35 -17.12
C ALA A 224 21.78 5.82 -15.81
N TYR A 225 20.97 6.19 -14.80
CA TYR A 225 21.47 6.61 -13.48
C TYR A 225 21.48 5.48 -12.45
N GLY A 226 20.93 4.30 -12.77
CA GLY A 226 20.74 3.19 -11.82
C GLY A 226 22.04 2.76 -11.15
N ASP A 227 23.05 2.42 -11.95
CA ASP A 227 24.34 1.92 -11.45
C ASP A 227 25.01 2.92 -10.51
N SER A 228 25.05 4.20 -10.91
CA SER A 228 25.65 5.26 -10.09
C SER A 228 24.87 5.54 -8.81
N LEU A 229 23.55 5.39 -8.83
CA LEU A 229 22.67 5.62 -7.69
C LEU A 229 22.71 4.47 -6.67
N GLY A 230 23.00 3.26 -7.15
CA GLY A 230 23.14 2.05 -6.34
C GLY A 230 24.47 1.92 -5.58
N ALA A 231 25.45 2.76 -5.89
CA ALA A 231 26.76 2.74 -5.24
C ALA A 231 26.71 3.19 -3.76
N VAL A 232 27.62 2.65 -2.95
CA VAL A 232 27.73 2.98 -1.51
C VAL A 232 28.07 4.46 -1.29
N ASP A 233 28.93 5.02 -2.12
CA ASP A 233 29.45 6.39 -2.08
C ASP A 233 28.88 7.28 -3.20
N ALA A 234 27.66 6.96 -3.66
CA ALA A 234 27.01 7.65 -4.77
C ALA A 234 26.99 9.19 -4.60
N PRO A 235 27.34 9.97 -5.65
CA PRO A 235 27.28 11.43 -5.61
C PRO A 235 25.83 11.94 -5.74
N PHE A 236 25.01 11.71 -4.71
CA PHE A 236 23.56 11.90 -4.73
C PHE A 236 23.12 13.30 -5.18
N SER A 237 23.85 14.35 -4.81
CA SER A 237 23.56 15.73 -5.24
C SER A 237 23.70 15.91 -6.75
N GLU A 238 24.73 15.34 -7.36
CA GLU A 238 24.97 15.42 -8.81
C GLU A 238 23.99 14.56 -9.58
N ILE A 239 23.70 13.36 -9.08
CA ILE A 239 22.70 12.44 -9.65
C ILE A 239 21.31 13.08 -9.59
N GLN A 240 20.92 13.66 -8.45
CA GLN A 240 19.63 14.34 -8.30
C GLN A 240 19.47 15.50 -9.28
N ARG A 241 20.51 16.35 -9.41
CA ARG A 241 20.51 17.46 -10.36
C ARG A 241 20.36 16.96 -11.79
N SER A 242 21.08 15.91 -12.15
CA SER A 242 21.06 15.32 -13.49
C SER A 242 19.70 14.70 -13.82
N LEU A 243 19.13 13.89 -12.91
CA LEU A 243 17.78 13.33 -13.03
C LEU A 243 16.74 14.44 -13.19
N ARG A 244 16.84 15.51 -12.37
CA ARG A 244 15.92 16.64 -12.45
C ARG A 244 16.07 17.38 -13.77
N THR A 245 17.30 17.64 -14.25
CA THR A 245 17.53 18.24 -15.57
C THR A 245 16.92 17.41 -16.69
N THR A 246 17.09 16.09 -16.65
CA THR A 246 16.48 15.16 -17.61
C THR A 246 14.96 15.21 -17.56
N LEU A 247 14.36 15.21 -16.36
CA LEU A 247 12.91 15.36 -16.18
C LEU A 247 12.40 16.69 -16.74
N MET A 248 13.09 17.81 -16.45
CA MET A 248 12.69 19.16 -16.90
C MET A 248 12.89 19.39 -18.40
N ALA A 249 13.66 18.54 -19.09
CA ALA A 249 13.82 18.59 -20.54
C ALA A 249 12.64 17.93 -21.29
N GLY A 250 11.82 17.13 -20.60
CA GLY A 250 10.65 16.47 -21.15
C GLY A 250 9.38 17.34 -21.12
N ASP A 251 8.23 16.68 -21.26
CA ASP A 251 6.94 17.35 -21.31
C ASP A 251 6.53 17.99 -19.98
N SER A 252 5.98 19.21 -20.06
CA SER A 252 5.55 19.97 -18.89
C SER A 252 4.07 20.33 -18.93
N LEU A 253 3.37 20.09 -17.82
CA LEU A 253 1.99 20.60 -17.61
C LEU A 253 1.96 22.00 -16.98
N GLY A 254 3.11 22.60 -16.69
CA GLY A 254 3.18 23.91 -16.03
C GLY A 254 2.69 23.86 -14.58
N THR A 255 1.83 24.80 -14.18
CA THR A 255 1.23 24.80 -12.83
C THR A 255 0.02 23.86 -12.76
N ILE A 256 -0.41 23.50 -11.55
CA ILE A 256 -1.60 22.65 -11.32
C ILE A 256 -2.86 23.17 -12.03
N ASP A 257 -3.06 24.48 -12.05
CA ASP A 257 -4.18 25.13 -12.75
C ASP A 257 -4.12 24.95 -14.27
N GLN A 258 -2.91 24.96 -14.83
CA GLN A 258 -2.67 24.73 -16.26
C GLN A 258 -2.80 23.24 -16.59
N ALA A 259 -2.42 22.37 -15.66
CA ALA A 259 -2.47 20.92 -15.81
C ALA A 259 -3.89 20.36 -15.74
N ALA A 260 -4.77 20.95 -14.92
CA ALA A 260 -6.09 20.40 -14.61
C ALA A 260 -6.95 20.03 -15.84
N PRO A 261 -7.08 20.88 -16.89
CA PRO A 261 -7.87 20.53 -18.07
C PRO A 261 -7.30 19.34 -18.87
N VAL A 262 -5.98 19.13 -18.81
CA VAL A 262 -5.30 18.00 -19.46
C VAL A 262 -5.50 16.73 -18.64
N LEU A 263 -5.25 16.81 -17.33
CA LEU A 263 -5.41 15.71 -16.37
C LEU A 263 -6.82 15.13 -16.38
N ALA A 264 -7.85 15.97 -16.50
CA ALA A 264 -9.25 15.54 -16.59
C ALA A 264 -9.59 14.73 -17.85
N ARG A 265 -8.70 14.70 -18.84
CA ARG A 265 -8.90 14.04 -20.15
C ARG A 265 -7.93 12.89 -20.41
N LEU A 266 -6.99 12.63 -19.49
CA LEU A 266 -6.06 11.52 -19.64
C LEU A 266 -6.83 10.19 -19.58
N VAL A 267 -6.44 9.27 -20.46
CA VAL A 267 -7.03 7.93 -20.58
C VAL A 267 -5.99 6.90 -20.17
N GLY A 268 -6.45 5.81 -19.58
CA GLY A 268 -5.59 4.75 -19.04
C GLY A 268 -5.25 5.01 -17.58
N THR A 269 -4.18 4.36 -17.12
CA THR A 269 -3.72 4.45 -15.74
C THR A 269 -2.73 5.61 -15.61
N THR A 270 -3.04 6.60 -14.77
CA THR A 270 -2.19 7.79 -14.57
C THR A 270 -1.88 8.00 -13.09
N ALA A 271 -0.60 8.17 -12.76
CA ALA A 271 -0.19 8.55 -11.40
C ALA A 271 0.43 9.95 -11.36
N MET A 272 -0.05 10.79 -10.46
CA MET A 272 0.64 12.01 -10.05
C MET A 272 1.46 11.75 -8.79
N LEU A 273 2.77 11.80 -8.94
CA LEU A 273 3.72 11.42 -7.89
C LEU A 273 4.29 12.65 -7.20
N CYS A 274 4.00 12.71 -5.91
CA CYS A 274 4.44 13.74 -4.99
C CYS A 274 5.56 13.18 -4.12
N ARG A 275 6.35 14.07 -3.51
CA ARG A 275 7.38 13.63 -2.59
C ARG A 275 6.78 13.26 -1.23
N SER A 276 5.83 14.05 -0.75
CA SER A 276 5.32 13.96 0.61
C SER A 276 3.79 13.98 0.68
N ASN A 277 3.23 13.50 1.80
CA ASN A 277 1.77 13.37 1.96
C ASN A 277 1.07 14.74 2.02
N ASP A 278 1.74 15.78 2.54
CA ASP A 278 1.21 17.14 2.52
C ASP A 278 1.03 17.67 1.09
N GLU A 279 1.94 17.34 0.17
CA GLU A 279 1.78 17.68 -1.24
C GLU A 279 0.58 16.99 -1.86
N VAL A 280 0.41 15.69 -1.59
CA VAL A 280 -0.75 14.89 -2.04
C VAL A 280 -2.06 15.55 -1.60
N LEU A 281 -2.17 15.93 -0.32
CA LEU A 281 -3.38 16.56 0.23
C LEU A 281 -3.66 17.94 -0.40
N LEU A 282 -2.64 18.76 -0.62
CA LEU A 282 -2.77 20.09 -1.24
C LEU A 282 -3.21 19.98 -2.70
N ILE A 283 -2.57 19.10 -3.46
CA ILE A 283 -2.86 18.87 -4.86
C ILE A 283 -4.27 18.31 -5.02
N SER A 284 -4.63 17.30 -4.23
CA SER A 284 -5.97 16.70 -4.27
C SER A 284 -7.05 17.74 -4.03
N ARG A 285 -6.90 18.55 -2.97
CA ARG A 285 -7.83 19.65 -2.69
C ARG A 285 -7.96 20.60 -3.89
N ARG A 286 -6.84 21.04 -4.48
CA ARG A 286 -6.87 21.98 -5.61
C ARG A 286 -7.45 21.36 -6.88
N LEU A 287 -7.16 20.09 -7.17
CA LEU A 287 -7.73 19.38 -8.31
C LEU A 287 -9.24 19.21 -8.18
N HIS A 288 -9.75 18.95 -6.97
CA HIS A 288 -11.19 18.93 -6.74
C HIS A 288 -11.84 20.31 -6.92
N GLU A 289 -11.20 21.40 -6.46
CA GLU A 289 -11.68 22.78 -6.72
C GLU A 289 -11.75 23.09 -8.22
N LEU A 290 -10.88 22.46 -9.01
CA LEU A 290 -10.83 22.57 -10.47
C LEU A 290 -11.70 21.53 -11.20
N GLY A 291 -12.43 20.68 -10.47
CA GLY A 291 -13.34 19.67 -11.03
C GLY A 291 -12.64 18.50 -11.73
N VAL A 292 -11.41 18.16 -11.35
CA VAL A 292 -10.66 17.01 -11.90
C VAL A 292 -10.94 15.76 -11.05
N PRO A 293 -11.60 14.73 -11.60
CA PRO A 293 -11.81 13.46 -10.89
C PRO A 293 -10.47 12.75 -10.66
N HIS A 294 -10.23 12.31 -9.44
CA HIS A 294 -9.01 11.60 -9.06
C HIS A 294 -9.21 10.84 -7.75
N ARG A 295 -8.27 9.93 -7.46
CA ARG A 295 -8.21 9.16 -6.21
C ARG A 295 -6.92 9.41 -5.46
N LEU A 296 -6.90 9.11 -4.17
CA LEU A 296 -5.67 9.05 -3.38
C LEU A 296 -5.19 7.61 -3.27
N GLN A 297 -3.89 7.37 -3.40
CA GLN A 297 -3.33 6.03 -3.21
C GLN A 297 -3.26 5.69 -1.72
N HIS A 298 -3.89 4.57 -1.36
CA HIS A 298 -3.83 3.99 -0.02
C HIS A 298 -2.52 3.24 0.23
N ALA A 299 -2.21 3.04 1.51
CA ALA A 299 -1.16 2.13 1.91
C ALA A 299 -1.61 0.68 1.66
N ALA A 300 -0.69 -0.20 1.23
CA ALA A 300 -1.01 -1.59 0.86
C ALA A 300 -1.69 -2.41 1.97
N GLN A 301 -1.54 -2.01 3.24
CA GLN A 301 -2.19 -2.65 4.39
C GLN A 301 -3.68 -2.28 4.58
N ASP A 302 -4.18 -1.26 3.89
CA ASP A 302 -5.54 -0.75 4.03
C ASP A 302 -6.52 -1.58 3.18
N LYS A 303 -6.86 -2.79 3.65
CA LYS A 303 -7.77 -3.71 2.96
C LYS A 303 -9.23 -3.27 3.15
N VAL A 304 -9.80 -2.67 2.10
CA VAL A 304 -11.21 -2.29 2.05
C VAL A 304 -12.04 -3.44 1.48
N ILE A 305 -13.10 -3.86 2.19
CA ILE A 305 -14.07 -4.81 1.64
C ILE A 305 -15.07 -4.01 0.80
N PRO A 306 -15.22 -4.28 -0.52
CA PRO A 306 -16.09 -3.49 -1.38
C PRO A 306 -17.55 -3.47 -0.92
N SER A 307 -18.26 -2.37 -1.18
CA SER A 307 -19.70 -2.20 -0.85
C SER A 307 -20.61 -3.25 -1.49
N TRP A 308 -20.25 -3.80 -2.65
CA TRP A 308 -21.05 -4.83 -3.32
C TRP A 308 -21.13 -6.13 -2.50
N VAL A 309 -20.11 -6.43 -1.69
CA VAL A 309 -20.15 -7.57 -0.74
C VAL A 309 -21.23 -7.33 0.32
N GLY A 310 -21.29 -6.12 0.89
CA GLY A 310 -22.30 -5.72 1.85
C GLY A 310 -23.72 -5.70 1.26
N SER A 311 -23.86 -5.38 -0.03
CA SER A 311 -25.14 -5.41 -0.73
C SER A 311 -25.78 -6.81 -0.75
N LEU A 312 -24.98 -7.88 -0.79
CA LEU A 312 -25.50 -9.25 -0.67
C LEU A 312 -26.18 -9.47 0.68
N TYR A 313 -25.57 -9.02 1.78
CA TYR A 313 -26.15 -9.17 3.12
C TYR A 313 -27.32 -8.23 3.37
N ARG A 314 -27.38 -7.09 2.65
CA ARG A 314 -28.49 -6.13 2.74
C ARG A 314 -29.72 -6.60 1.96
N GLU A 315 -29.53 -7.18 0.78
CA GLU A 315 -30.63 -7.51 -0.14
C GLU A 315 -31.12 -8.96 -0.04
N LEU A 316 -30.30 -9.88 0.47
CA LEU A 316 -30.65 -11.30 0.55
C LEU A 316 -31.07 -11.68 1.98
N ASP A 317 -32.28 -12.23 2.11
CA ASP A 317 -32.83 -12.70 3.39
C ASP A 317 -32.43 -14.16 3.72
N SER A 318 -31.64 -14.79 2.85
CA SER A 318 -31.16 -16.17 3.02
C SER A 318 -29.68 -16.21 3.39
N LYS A 319 -29.31 -17.11 4.31
CA LYS A 319 -27.90 -17.45 4.59
C LYS A 319 -27.26 -18.26 3.46
N GLN A 320 -28.08 -18.90 2.64
CA GLN A 320 -27.66 -19.76 1.54
C GLN A 320 -28.40 -19.38 0.24
N PRO A 321 -28.14 -18.19 -0.32
CA PRO A 321 -28.76 -17.76 -1.57
C PRO A 321 -28.32 -18.64 -2.74
N GLN A 322 -29.21 -18.77 -3.73
CA GLN A 322 -28.90 -19.41 -5.01
C GLN A 322 -28.03 -18.49 -5.88
N LYS A 323 -27.32 -19.09 -6.84
CA LYS A 323 -26.49 -18.37 -7.81
C LYS A 323 -27.28 -17.28 -8.51
N SER A 324 -28.47 -17.58 -9.01
CA SER A 324 -29.32 -16.60 -9.69
C SER A 324 -29.67 -15.39 -8.83
N GLU A 325 -29.93 -15.58 -7.54
CA GLU A 325 -30.25 -14.48 -6.61
C GLU A 325 -29.02 -13.60 -6.33
N ALA A 326 -27.86 -14.23 -6.13
CA ALA A 326 -26.61 -13.51 -5.92
C ALA A 326 -26.19 -12.72 -7.17
N LEU A 327 -26.29 -13.32 -8.36
CA LEU A 327 -25.94 -12.64 -9.62
C LEU A 327 -26.83 -11.41 -9.87
N ASP A 328 -28.11 -11.47 -9.54
CA ASP A 328 -29.04 -10.33 -9.65
C ASP A 328 -28.60 -9.15 -8.76
N VAL A 329 -28.24 -9.43 -7.51
CA VAL A 329 -27.71 -8.40 -6.58
C VAL A 329 -26.38 -7.83 -7.08
N LEU A 330 -25.46 -8.69 -7.53
CA LEU A 330 -24.16 -8.26 -8.06
C LEU A 330 -24.30 -7.37 -9.31
N SER A 331 -25.24 -7.72 -10.20
CA SER A 331 -25.54 -6.91 -11.37
C SER A 331 -26.08 -5.53 -10.99
N ARG A 332 -27.02 -5.46 -10.03
CA ARG A 332 -27.51 -4.18 -9.49
C ARG A 332 -26.44 -3.35 -8.79
N ALA A 333 -25.45 -4.01 -8.18
CA ALA A 333 -24.31 -3.36 -7.54
C ALA A 333 -23.27 -2.82 -8.54
N GLY A 334 -23.45 -3.06 -9.85
CA GLY A 334 -22.59 -2.52 -10.90
C GLY A 334 -21.25 -3.24 -11.08
N VAL A 335 -21.13 -4.48 -10.61
CA VAL A 335 -19.93 -5.32 -10.79
C VAL A 335 -20.20 -6.46 -11.77
N ASP A 336 -19.15 -7.05 -12.34
CA ASP A 336 -19.27 -8.26 -13.16
C ASP A 336 -19.78 -9.41 -12.29
N PRO A 337 -21.01 -9.92 -12.53
CA PRO A 337 -21.62 -10.88 -11.62
C PRO A 337 -20.88 -12.23 -11.59
N GLU A 338 -20.34 -12.68 -12.71
CA GLU A 338 -19.70 -14.00 -12.80
C GLU A 338 -18.32 -13.97 -12.16
N VAL A 339 -17.52 -12.95 -12.45
CA VAL A 339 -16.21 -12.76 -11.79
C VAL A 339 -16.38 -12.60 -10.28
N SER A 340 -17.33 -11.78 -9.85
CA SER A 340 -17.59 -11.56 -8.42
C SER A 340 -18.10 -12.83 -7.72
N TRP A 341 -18.94 -13.62 -8.40
CA TRP A 341 -19.38 -14.93 -7.90
C TRP A 341 -18.21 -15.89 -7.69
N GLU A 342 -17.31 -16.01 -8.66
CA GLU A 342 -16.13 -16.87 -8.55
C GLU A 342 -15.22 -16.45 -7.39
N LEU A 343 -15.03 -15.14 -7.17
CA LEU A 343 -14.29 -14.62 -6.02
C LEU A 343 -14.93 -15.02 -4.69
N LEU A 344 -16.25 -14.87 -4.55
CA LEU A 344 -16.97 -15.27 -3.34
C LEU A 344 -16.88 -16.79 -3.11
N ARG A 345 -16.91 -17.59 -4.17
CA ARG A 345 -16.78 -19.06 -4.10
C ARG A 345 -15.40 -19.51 -3.62
N ARG A 346 -14.33 -18.79 -4.00
CA ARG A 346 -12.97 -19.02 -3.48
C ARG A 346 -12.89 -18.77 -1.97
N ILE A 347 -13.70 -17.84 -1.45
CA ILE A 347 -13.79 -17.56 -0.01
C ILE A 347 -14.62 -18.64 0.68
N ASP A 348 -15.80 -18.97 0.17
CA ASP A 348 -16.70 -19.97 0.75
C ASP A 348 -15.99 -21.31 1.00
N ARG A 349 -15.24 -21.82 0.01
CA ARG A 349 -14.55 -23.14 -0.01
C ARG A 349 -15.43 -24.35 0.37
N GLY A 350 -16.69 -24.15 0.76
CA GLY A 350 -17.63 -25.16 1.19
C GLY A 350 -18.58 -25.54 0.06
N ARG A 351 -18.64 -26.85 -0.23
CA ARG A 351 -19.62 -27.56 -1.09
C ARG A 351 -19.47 -27.34 -2.60
N ARG A 352 -19.67 -28.42 -3.36
CA ARG A 352 -20.01 -28.37 -4.79
C ARG A 352 -21.48 -27.95 -4.90
N GLY A 353 -21.83 -26.96 -5.72
CA GLY A 353 -23.22 -26.52 -5.92
C GLY A 353 -23.37 -25.07 -6.38
N GLU A 354 -24.62 -24.65 -6.63
CA GLU A 354 -25.02 -23.31 -7.08
C GLU A 354 -25.49 -22.40 -5.93
N THR A 355 -24.91 -22.55 -4.74
CA THR A 355 -25.27 -21.76 -3.55
C THR A 355 -24.03 -21.17 -2.88
N LEU A 356 -24.17 -20.03 -2.20
CA LEU A 356 -23.14 -19.44 -1.35
C LEU A 356 -23.48 -19.60 0.12
N ASP A 357 -22.53 -19.90 1.00
CA ASP A 357 -22.75 -19.77 2.45
C ASP A 357 -22.28 -18.39 2.95
N LEU A 358 -23.21 -17.45 3.07
CA LEU A 358 -22.91 -16.09 3.54
C LEU A 358 -22.43 -16.08 5.01
N SER A 359 -22.81 -17.07 5.82
CA SER A 359 -22.29 -17.17 7.20
C SER A 359 -20.84 -17.63 7.24
N ALA A 360 -20.45 -18.55 6.35
CA ALA A 360 -19.07 -19.00 6.21
C ALA A 360 -18.18 -17.89 5.64
N ILE A 361 -18.64 -17.18 4.61
CA ILE A 361 -17.94 -16.03 4.03
C ILE A 361 -17.71 -14.98 5.13
N ARG A 362 -18.76 -14.55 5.84
CA ARG A 362 -18.63 -13.57 6.94
C ARG A 362 -17.55 -13.96 7.96
N LYS A 363 -17.52 -15.23 8.40
CA LYS A 363 -16.50 -15.71 9.35
C LYS A 363 -15.07 -15.58 8.83
N ARG A 364 -14.86 -15.74 7.52
CA ARG A 364 -13.55 -15.53 6.87
C ARG A 364 -13.22 -14.06 6.69
N LEU A 365 -14.21 -13.24 6.33
CA LEU A 365 -14.04 -11.78 6.26
C LEU A 365 -13.55 -11.22 7.62
N ILE A 366 -14.11 -11.72 8.74
CA ILE A 366 -13.65 -11.34 10.11
C ILE A 366 -12.18 -11.72 10.34
N ARG A 367 -11.73 -12.85 9.80
CA ARG A 367 -10.35 -13.33 9.94
C ARG A 367 -9.36 -12.66 8.98
N GLY A 368 -9.85 -11.80 8.07
CA GLY A 368 -9.02 -11.18 7.04
C GLY A 368 -8.54 -12.14 5.95
N ASP A 369 -9.16 -13.32 5.83
CA ASP A 369 -8.89 -14.31 4.78
C ASP A 369 -9.59 -13.88 3.47
N LEU A 370 -9.01 -12.84 2.85
CA LEU A 370 -9.53 -12.18 1.66
C LEU A 370 -8.58 -12.42 0.48
N PRO A 371 -9.08 -12.90 -0.68
CA PRO A 371 -8.35 -12.83 -1.93
C PRO A 371 -7.96 -11.37 -2.19
N ASP A 372 -6.72 -11.12 -2.58
CA ASP A 372 -6.26 -9.74 -2.80
C ASP A 372 -7.05 -9.07 -3.94
N GLU A 373 -7.55 -9.86 -4.89
CA GLU A 373 -8.43 -9.41 -5.99
C GLU A 373 -9.75 -8.82 -5.49
N LEU A 374 -10.25 -9.26 -4.32
CA LEU A 374 -11.46 -8.71 -3.71
C LEU A 374 -11.24 -7.29 -3.20
N THR A 375 -10.02 -6.99 -2.74
CA THR A 375 -9.67 -5.72 -2.10
C THR A 375 -8.89 -4.79 -3.03
N HIS A 376 -8.63 -5.22 -4.26
CA HIS A 376 -7.83 -4.48 -5.23
C HIS A 376 -8.63 -3.29 -5.76
N GLN A 377 -8.18 -2.07 -5.47
CA GLN A 377 -8.74 -0.86 -6.06
C GLN A 377 -8.34 -0.76 -7.54
N SER A 378 -9.25 -0.32 -8.41
CA SER A 378 -8.91 -0.09 -9.83
C SER A 378 -7.77 0.92 -9.92
N SER A 379 -6.85 0.72 -10.87
CA SER A 379 -5.79 1.69 -11.22
C SER A 379 -6.22 2.65 -12.33
N GLU A 380 -7.46 2.55 -12.84
CA GLU A 380 -7.96 3.37 -13.96
C GLU A 380 -8.20 4.82 -13.58
N GLY A 381 -7.73 5.76 -14.41
CA GLY A 381 -7.85 7.19 -14.16
C GLY A 381 -6.68 7.76 -13.37
N LEU A 382 -6.89 8.95 -12.81
CA LEU A 382 -5.85 9.70 -12.10
C LEU A 382 -5.77 9.31 -10.63
N VAL A 383 -4.60 8.83 -10.20
CA VAL A 383 -4.26 8.58 -8.79
C VAL A 383 -3.19 9.56 -8.34
N ILE A 384 -3.36 10.15 -7.15
CA ILE A 384 -2.36 11.02 -6.52
C ILE A 384 -1.73 10.26 -5.36
N SER A 385 -0.41 10.23 -5.34
CA SER A 385 0.33 9.45 -4.35
C SER A 385 1.68 10.05 -4.03
N THR A 386 2.25 9.63 -2.90
CA THR A 386 3.70 9.72 -2.73
C THR A 386 4.40 8.65 -3.55
N VAL A 387 5.64 8.91 -3.96
CA VAL A 387 6.49 7.92 -4.66
C VAL A 387 6.61 6.62 -3.86
N HIS A 388 6.72 6.71 -2.53
CA HIS A 388 6.82 5.54 -1.63
C HIS A 388 5.65 4.57 -1.76
N ARG A 389 4.42 5.08 -1.90
CA ARG A 389 3.20 4.24 -1.92
C ARG A 389 2.94 3.57 -3.26
N VAL A 390 3.51 4.10 -4.35
CA VAL A 390 3.38 3.50 -5.70
C VAL A 390 4.55 2.60 -6.07
N LYS A 391 5.52 2.39 -5.17
CA LYS A 391 6.61 1.47 -5.44
C LYS A 391 6.03 0.07 -5.68
N GLY A 392 6.46 -0.57 -6.77
CA GLY A 392 5.91 -1.85 -7.24
C GLY A 392 4.66 -1.74 -8.11
N LEU A 393 4.02 -0.57 -8.20
CA LEU A 393 2.94 -0.29 -9.13
C LEU A 393 3.47 0.29 -10.45
N GLU A 394 2.66 0.18 -11.50
CA GLU A 394 2.97 0.63 -12.85
C GLU A 394 1.79 1.40 -13.43
N PHE A 395 2.09 2.42 -14.22
CA PHE A 395 1.09 3.29 -14.83
C PHE A 395 1.45 3.53 -16.29
N ASP A 396 0.45 3.70 -17.16
CA ASP A 396 0.68 4.11 -18.54
C ASP A 396 1.36 5.49 -18.56
N GLN A 397 0.92 6.39 -17.68
CA GLN A 397 1.39 7.77 -17.60
C GLN A 397 1.78 8.14 -16.16
N VAL A 398 2.87 8.89 -16.02
CA VAL A 398 3.34 9.40 -14.72
C VAL A 398 3.60 10.89 -14.80
N VAL A 399 2.96 11.64 -13.90
CA VAL A 399 3.18 13.07 -13.70
C VAL A 399 4.00 13.26 -12.43
N VAL A 400 5.26 13.65 -12.55
CA VAL A 400 6.14 13.94 -11.41
C VAL A 400 5.99 15.41 -11.00
N VAL A 401 5.60 15.65 -9.76
CA VAL A 401 5.65 16.99 -9.18
C VAL A 401 7.11 17.31 -8.87
N ASP A 402 7.66 18.35 -9.48
CA ASP A 402 9.07 18.72 -9.29
C ASP A 402 9.37 18.95 -7.79
N PRO A 403 10.23 18.12 -7.17
CA PRO A 403 10.55 18.24 -5.74
C PRO A 403 11.49 19.41 -5.45
N GLY A 404 12.00 20.10 -6.48
CA GLY A 404 13.02 21.13 -6.36
C GLY A 404 14.40 20.59 -5.96
N ASP A 405 15.37 21.48 -5.84
CA ASP A 405 16.76 21.12 -5.52
C ASP A 405 16.91 20.72 -4.05
N ALA A 406 17.67 19.65 -3.81
CA ALA A 406 18.02 19.23 -2.46
C ALA A 406 18.85 20.32 -1.74
N PRO A 407 18.67 20.52 -0.42
CA PRO A 407 19.55 21.38 0.37
C PRO A 407 21.01 20.91 0.27
N GLU A 408 21.93 21.84 0.04
CA GLU A 408 23.36 21.53 -0.15
C GLU A 408 24.01 20.89 1.09
N ASN A 409 23.53 21.22 2.30
CA ASN A 409 24.11 20.78 3.56
C ASN A 409 23.38 19.55 4.18
N ASP A 410 22.59 18.82 3.39
CA ASP A 410 21.86 17.64 3.87
C ASP A 410 22.03 16.44 2.93
N PRO A 411 23.08 15.61 3.12
CA PRO A 411 23.35 14.44 2.29
C PRO A 411 22.23 13.39 2.31
N ILE A 412 21.53 13.25 3.43
CA ILE A 412 20.43 12.27 3.56
C ILE A 412 19.27 12.71 2.66
N GLU A 413 18.93 13.99 2.73
CA GLU A 413 17.89 14.60 1.90
C GLU A 413 18.26 14.58 0.40
N GLN A 414 19.55 14.73 0.07
CA GLN A 414 20.05 14.55 -1.30
C GLN A 414 19.86 13.11 -1.78
N ALA A 415 20.25 12.12 -0.98
CA ALA A 415 20.07 10.70 -1.28
C ALA A 415 18.60 10.35 -1.45
N GLU A 416 17.74 10.78 -0.52
CA GLU A 416 16.30 10.54 -0.57
C GLU A 416 15.68 11.14 -1.84
N ARG A 417 15.99 12.39 -2.19
CA ARG A 417 15.45 13.02 -3.42
C ARG A 417 15.95 12.33 -4.68
N ALA A 418 17.21 11.94 -4.75
CA ALA A 418 17.76 11.24 -5.90
C ALA A 418 17.02 9.91 -6.12
N ARG A 419 16.88 9.10 -5.07
CA ARG A 419 16.21 7.80 -5.12
C ARG A 419 14.72 7.91 -5.42
N LEU A 420 14.01 8.86 -4.79
CA LEU A 420 12.59 9.08 -5.10
C LEU A 420 12.38 9.55 -6.53
N LEU A 421 13.23 10.42 -7.06
CA LEU A 421 13.11 10.91 -8.43
C LEU A 421 13.38 9.78 -9.44
N TYR A 422 14.40 8.95 -9.21
CA TYR A 422 14.67 7.76 -10.01
C TYR A 422 13.50 6.77 -9.99
N VAL A 423 12.96 6.46 -8.80
CA VAL A 423 11.80 5.56 -8.67
C VAL A 423 10.59 6.13 -9.42
N ALA A 424 10.30 7.43 -9.27
CA ALA A 424 9.18 8.09 -9.96
C ALA A 424 9.32 8.01 -11.48
N MET A 425 10.52 8.30 -12.01
CA MET A 425 10.81 8.31 -13.45
C MET A 425 10.88 6.90 -14.08
N THR A 426 10.91 5.84 -13.26
CA THR A 426 10.89 4.42 -13.72
C THR A 426 9.53 3.74 -13.54
N ARG A 427 8.50 4.50 -13.09
CA ARG A 427 7.11 4.02 -13.00
C ARG A 427 6.30 4.05 -14.31
N PRO A 428 6.50 4.98 -15.28
CA PRO A 428 5.67 5.03 -16.46
C PRO A 428 5.98 3.88 -17.43
N ARG A 429 4.97 3.42 -18.15
CA ARG A 429 5.12 2.53 -19.31
C ARG A 429 5.27 3.32 -20.61
N ASP A 430 4.54 4.44 -20.73
CA ASP A 430 4.46 5.22 -21.97
C ASP A 430 5.01 6.62 -21.80
N LEU A 431 4.43 7.40 -20.88
CA LEU A 431 4.65 8.85 -20.85
C LEU A 431 5.12 9.33 -19.48
N LEU A 432 6.21 10.08 -19.48
CA LEU A 432 6.76 10.76 -18.32
C LEU A 432 6.56 12.27 -18.49
N ILE A 433 5.78 12.87 -17.59
CA ILE A 433 5.44 14.29 -17.61
C ILE A 433 5.87 14.92 -16.29
N HIS A 434 6.20 16.21 -16.28
CA HIS A 434 6.48 16.94 -15.06
C HIS A 434 5.54 18.13 -14.82
N MET A 435 5.39 18.50 -13.55
CA MET A 435 4.65 19.68 -13.11
C MET A 435 5.53 20.57 -12.23
N LYS A 436 5.25 21.88 -12.21
CA LYS A 436 5.92 22.83 -11.33
C LYS A 436 5.62 22.54 -9.84
N PRO A 437 6.51 22.93 -8.92
CA PRO A 437 6.29 22.78 -7.48
C PRO A 437 5.04 23.52 -6.98
N ILE A 438 4.47 23.02 -5.88
CA ILE A 438 3.16 23.47 -5.35
C ILE A 438 3.23 24.37 -4.11
N ALA A 439 4.39 24.98 -3.83
CA ALA A 439 4.70 25.69 -2.58
C ALA A 439 3.77 26.88 -2.22
N LYS A 440 2.78 27.23 -3.05
CA LYS A 440 1.87 28.37 -2.87
C LYS A 440 0.38 27.97 -2.68
N LEU A 441 0.08 26.70 -2.41
CA LEU A 441 -1.32 26.21 -2.31
C LEU A 441 -1.96 26.30 -0.91
N THR A 442 -1.29 26.89 0.10
CA THR A 442 -1.82 27.03 1.46
C THR A 442 -1.81 28.49 1.93
N ALA A 443 -2.82 28.87 2.70
CA ALA A 443 -2.89 30.17 3.38
C ALA A 443 -2.08 30.21 4.69
N GLY A 444 -1.47 29.09 5.09
CA GLY A 444 -0.76 28.91 6.34
C GLY A 444 0.44 27.97 6.21
N ARG A 445 0.54 27.02 7.14
CA ARG A 445 1.55 25.96 7.15
C ARG A 445 0.88 24.63 7.42
N LEU A 446 1.23 23.63 6.62
CA LEU A 446 0.91 22.25 6.94
C LEU A 446 1.90 21.73 7.99
N ARG A 447 1.35 21.08 9.02
CA ARG A 447 2.12 20.46 10.09
C ARG A 447 1.59 19.06 10.35
N ARG A 448 2.51 18.10 10.39
CA ARG A 448 2.22 16.74 10.83
C ARG A 448 2.04 16.70 12.35
N GLN A 449 0.96 16.07 12.79
CA GLN A 449 0.56 15.92 14.19
C GLN A 449 1.10 14.63 14.79
N ARG A 450 0.98 14.47 16.11
CA ARG A 450 1.53 13.31 16.85
C ARG A 450 0.88 11.99 16.47
N ASP A 451 -0.39 12.02 16.13
CA ASP A 451 -1.17 10.89 15.63
C ASP A 451 -0.97 10.65 14.12
N GLY A 452 -0.03 11.37 13.49
CA GLY A 452 0.39 11.14 12.12
C GLY A 452 -0.34 11.97 11.07
N ARG A 453 -1.53 12.51 11.39
CA ARG A 453 -2.35 13.32 10.48
C ARG A 453 -1.76 14.70 10.21
N TRP A 454 -2.18 15.36 9.14
CA TRP A 454 -1.82 16.73 8.81
C TRP A 454 -2.87 17.73 9.31
N ALA A 455 -2.40 18.93 9.66
CA ALA A 455 -3.27 20.07 9.94
C ALA A 455 -2.73 21.32 9.26
N GLU A 456 -3.64 22.14 8.73
CA GLU A 456 -3.32 23.44 8.15
C GLU A 456 -3.49 24.51 9.22
N LEU A 457 -2.39 25.13 9.61
CA LEU A 457 -2.33 26.10 10.71
C LEU A 457 -1.96 27.48 10.17
N GLY A 458 -2.55 28.52 10.73
CA GLY A 458 -2.17 29.89 10.43
C GLY A 458 -0.75 30.22 10.92
N PHE A 459 -0.13 31.23 10.29
CA PHE A 459 1.17 31.76 10.75
C PHE A 459 1.12 32.35 12.16
N LYS A 460 -0.07 32.80 12.60
CA LYS A 460 -0.34 33.24 13.97
C LYS A 460 -0.83 32.04 14.80
N ALA A 461 -0.32 31.91 16.02
CA ALA A 461 -0.68 30.84 16.94
C ALA A 461 -2.19 30.77 17.17
N GLY A 462 -2.73 29.54 17.22
CA GLY A 462 -4.14 29.28 17.54
C GLY A 462 -5.12 29.36 16.37
N ARG A 463 -4.69 29.77 15.16
CA ARG A 463 -5.54 29.68 13.95
C ARG A 463 -5.41 28.30 13.31
N VAL A 464 -6.52 27.56 13.26
CA VAL A 464 -6.61 26.26 12.58
C VAL A 464 -7.49 26.43 11.34
N PHE A 465 -6.90 26.27 10.16
CA PHE A 465 -7.59 26.38 8.88
C PHE A 465 -8.12 25.05 8.37
N GLY A 466 -7.48 23.95 8.75
CA GLY A 466 -7.93 22.63 8.33
C GLY A 466 -7.26 21.48 9.08
N ILE A 467 -7.84 20.30 8.91
CA ILE A 467 -7.39 19.04 9.49
C ILE A 467 -7.62 17.91 8.50
N GLU A 468 -6.66 17.01 8.38
CA GLU A 468 -6.81 15.78 7.59
C GLU A 468 -7.83 14.85 8.27
N ALA A 469 -8.80 14.41 7.49
CA ALA A 469 -9.65 13.29 7.84
C ALA A 469 -9.02 12.01 7.30
N LEU A 470 -8.94 11.01 8.17
CA LEU A 470 -8.51 9.67 7.83
C LEU A 470 -9.73 8.75 7.76
N PRO A 471 -9.68 7.66 6.98
CA PRO A 471 -10.80 6.74 6.89
C PRO A 471 -11.30 6.29 8.27
N GLU A 472 -10.39 5.94 9.19
CA GLU A 472 -10.68 5.44 10.54
C GLU A 472 -11.40 6.45 11.43
N ASP A 473 -11.47 7.73 11.04
CA ASP A 473 -12.16 8.76 11.81
C ASP A 473 -13.69 8.57 11.78
N VAL A 474 -14.26 7.84 10.81
CA VAL A 474 -15.69 7.49 10.78
C VAL A 474 -15.94 6.25 11.64
N ASN A 475 -16.93 6.31 12.53
CA ASN A 475 -17.29 5.21 13.43
C ASN A 475 -17.64 3.94 12.64
N ARG A 476 -17.01 2.84 13.04
CA ARG A 476 -17.19 1.52 12.44
C ARG A 476 -18.04 0.59 13.30
N ASP A 477 -18.14 0.81 14.60
CA ASP A 477 -18.65 -0.17 15.55
C ASP A 477 -20.17 -0.29 15.53
N GLU A 478 -20.86 0.76 15.10
CA GLU A 478 -22.31 0.88 15.12
C GLU A 478 -22.82 1.45 13.78
N PRO A 479 -23.96 0.96 13.26
CA PRO A 479 -24.52 1.46 12.01
C PRO A 479 -24.87 2.95 12.07
N ALA A 480 -24.70 3.67 10.96
CA ALA A 480 -25.13 5.06 10.86
C ALA A 480 -26.63 5.20 11.17
N GLY A 481 -27.00 6.25 11.90
CA GLY A 481 -28.36 6.49 12.38
C GLY A 481 -28.68 5.92 13.77
N THR A 482 -27.77 5.15 14.40
CA THR A 482 -27.96 4.62 15.77
C THR A 482 -27.18 5.39 16.84
N ILE A 483 -26.07 6.04 16.46
CA ILE A 483 -25.20 6.82 17.37
C ILE A 483 -25.01 8.24 16.85
N GLY A 484 -24.99 9.20 17.77
CA GLY A 484 -24.80 10.63 17.52
C GLY A 484 -26.06 11.32 17.00
N PHE A 485 -26.79 10.68 16.09
CA PHE A 485 -28.09 11.10 15.59
C PHE A 485 -29.01 9.87 15.42
N GLN A 486 -30.32 10.12 15.39
CA GLN A 486 -31.34 9.07 15.27
C GLN A 486 -32.09 9.24 13.95
N GLU A 487 -31.80 8.36 12.99
CA GLU A 487 -32.42 8.28 11.68
C GLU A 487 -32.52 6.81 11.27
N ASP A 488 -33.39 6.50 10.30
CA ASP A 488 -33.64 5.12 9.85
C ASP A 488 -32.38 4.52 9.19
N PRO A 489 -31.70 3.53 9.83
CA PRO A 489 -30.47 2.96 9.30
C PRO A 489 -30.67 2.33 7.92
N LEU A 490 -31.83 1.74 7.63
CA LEU A 490 -32.08 1.11 6.34
C LEU A 490 -32.08 2.15 5.20
N LYS A 491 -32.64 3.34 5.43
CA LYS A 491 -32.59 4.44 4.46
C LYS A 491 -31.16 4.91 4.21
N ILE A 492 -30.37 5.04 5.28
CA ILE A 492 -28.97 5.46 5.17
C ILE A 492 -28.16 4.42 4.39
N GLN A 493 -28.37 3.12 4.67
CA GLN A 493 -27.72 2.02 3.95
C GLN A 493 -28.08 2.00 2.46
N ASN A 494 -29.33 2.30 2.12
CA ASN A 494 -29.75 2.42 0.72
C ASN A 494 -29.11 3.63 0.03
N HIS A 495 -29.00 4.78 0.71
CA HIS A 495 -28.32 5.96 0.18
C HIS A 495 -26.82 5.70 -0.03
N LEU A 496 -26.15 5.07 0.93
CA LEU A 496 -24.75 4.65 0.82
C LEU A 496 -24.52 3.70 -0.37
N ALA A 497 -25.41 2.75 -0.61
CA ALA A 497 -25.28 1.80 -1.72
C ALA A 497 -25.54 2.44 -3.09
N THR A 498 -26.48 3.39 -3.18
CA THR A 498 -27.03 3.82 -4.48
C THR A 498 -26.65 5.22 -4.90
N ALA A 499 -26.39 6.14 -3.97
CA ALA A 499 -26.16 7.56 -4.25
C ALA A 499 -24.73 8.00 -3.98
N VAL A 500 -24.05 7.42 -2.98
CA VAL A 500 -22.69 7.79 -2.62
C VAL A 500 -21.69 7.19 -3.61
N ARG A 501 -20.80 8.02 -4.13
CA ARG A 501 -19.72 7.67 -5.06
C ARG A 501 -18.40 8.21 -4.55
N GLU A 502 -17.33 7.57 -4.97
CA GLU A 502 -15.98 8.05 -4.70
C GLU A 502 -15.76 9.45 -5.28
N GLY A 503 -15.07 10.31 -4.51
CA GLY A 503 -14.82 11.70 -4.85
C GLY A 503 -15.98 12.66 -4.51
N ASP A 504 -17.13 12.17 -4.06
CA ASP A 504 -18.26 13.03 -3.67
C ASP A 504 -17.91 13.93 -2.48
N LEU A 505 -18.54 15.11 -2.41
CA LEU A 505 -18.28 16.09 -1.35
C LEU A 505 -18.87 15.65 -0.01
N ILE A 506 -18.03 15.71 1.02
CA ILE A 506 -18.42 15.49 2.41
C ILE A 506 -18.28 16.77 3.22
N THR A 507 -19.28 17.01 4.06
CA THR A 507 -19.20 18.01 5.14
C THR A 507 -19.35 17.31 6.47
N LEU A 508 -18.46 17.62 7.41
CA LEU A 508 -18.63 17.25 8.81
C LEU A 508 -19.40 18.35 9.53
N VAL A 509 -20.51 18.01 10.17
CA VAL A 509 -21.35 18.94 10.92
C VAL A 509 -21.34 18.57 12.39
N GLN A 510 -20.95 19.51 13.25
CA GLN A 510 -20.86 19.27 14.68
C GLN A 510 -22.22 18.86 15.26
N LEU A 511 -22.26 17.75 15.97
CA LEU A 511 -23.44 17.30 16.70
C LEU A 511 -23.43 17.85 18.14
N PRO A 512 -24.61 18.07 18.74
CA PRO A 512 -24.72 18.42 20.15
C PRO A 512 -24.06 17.35 21.03
N ALA A 513 -23.40 17.75 22.11
CA ALA A 513 -22.88 16.79 23.09
C ALA A 513 -24.06 16.04 23.73
N VAL A 514 -24.02 14.71 23.71
CA VAL A 514 -25.00 13.85 24.38
C VAL A 514 -24.54 13.64 25.83
N ALA A 515 -25.47 13.57 26.78
CA ALA A 515 -25.17 13.48 28.22
C ALA A 515 -24.30 12.27 28.64
N THR A 516 -24.15 11.27 27.76
CA THR A 516 -23.41 10.02 28.01
C THR A 516 -21.99 10.00 27.44
N THR A 517 -21.57 11.04 26.71
CA THR A 517 -20.24 11.13 26.06
C THR A 517 -19.56 12.44 26.46
N ASP A 518 -18.32 12.37 26.95
CA ASP A 518 -17.56 13.55 27.41
C ASP A 518 -17.13 14.50 26.27
N LEU A 519 -17.28 14.09 24.99
CA LEU A 519 -16.88 14.86 23.82
C LEU A 519 -18.00 14.87 22.75
N PRO A 520 -18.26 16.03 22.09
CA PRO A 520 -19.13 16.07 20.92
C PRO A 520 -18.49 15.29 19.75
N THR A 521 -19.31 14.89 18.78
CA THR A 521 -18.88 14.25 17.53
C THR A 521 -19.34 15.08 16.32
N TYR A 522 -18.97 14.67 15.11
CA TYR A 522 -19.48 15.25 13.88
C TYR A 522 -20.31 14.23 13.11
N ALA A 523 -21.45 14.64 12.57
CA ALA A 523 -22.14 13.90 11.53
C ALA A 523 -21.37 14.01 10.22
N VAL A 524 -21.26 12.91 9.49
CA VAL A 524 -20.75 12.85 8.12
C VAL A 524 -21.94 13.09 7.20
N GLU A 525 -21.97 14.22 6.51
CA GLU A 525 -23.08 14.61 5.63
C GLU A 525 -22.66 14.56 4.15
N HIS A 526 -23.51 13.91 3.35
CA HIS A 526 -23.42 13.79 1.89
C HIS A 526 -24.75 14.21 1.26
N ASP A 527 -24.75 15.25 0.41
CA ASP A 527 -25.95 15.79 -0.23
C ASP A 527 -27.13 16.03 0.75
N GLY A 528 -26.81 16.61 1.92
CA GLY A 528 -27.78 16.91 2.97
C GLY A 528 -28.30 15.69 3.76
N HIS A 529 -27.78 14.49 3.50
CA HIS A 529 -28.11 13.27 4.24
C HIS A 529 -26.97 12.91 5.20
N ARG A 530 -27.32 12.52 6.44
CA ARG A 530 -26.34 12.03 7.41
C ARG A 530 -26.06 10.56 7.17
N ILE A 531 -24.82 10.25 6.82
CA ILE A 531 -24.41 8.92 6.37
C ILE A 531 -23.42 8.24 7.32
N GLY A 532 -23.03 8.93 8.39
CA GLY A 532 -22.10 8.41 9.40
C GLY A 532 -21.86 9.42 10.52
N VAL A 533 -21.03 9.03 11.48
CA VAL A 533 -20.61 9.88 12.59
C VAL A 533 -19.12 9.66 12.85
N THR A 534 -18.37 10.71 13.19
CA THR A 534 -16.96 10.57 13.55
C THR A 534 -16.79 9.93 14.92
N GLY A 535 -15.70 9.17 15.11
CA GLY A 535 -15.28 8.71 16.44
C GLY A 535 -14.71 9.84 17.31
N GLU A 536 -14.59 9.57 18.61
CA GLU A 536 -14.01 10.54 19.57
C GLU A 536 -12.55 10.87 19.28
N ALA A 537 -11.79 9.93 18.69
CA ALA A 537 -10.36 10.11 18.39
C ALA A 537 -10.12 11.32 17.47
N PHE A 538 -10.95 11.47 16.44
CA PHE A 538 -10.93 12.62 15.54
C PHE A 538 -11.09 13.94 16.30
N VAL A 539 -12.09 14.01 17.19
CA VAL A 539 -12.38 15.21 17.95
C VAL A 539 -11.30 15.51 18.98
N ARG A 540 -10.73 14.48 19.61
CA ARG A 540 -9.55 14.64 20.50
C ARG A 540 -8.38 15.24 19.73
N ALA A 541 -8.07 14.72 18.54
CA ALA A 541 -7.01 15.22 17.68
C ALA A 541 -7.24 16.70 17.34
N LEU A 542 -8.44 17.06 16.87
CA LEU A 542 -8.82 18.44 16.56
C LEU A 542 -8.70 19.36 17.79
N ARG A 543 -9.19 18.95 18.97
CA ARG A 543 -9.06 19.72 20.21
C ARG A 543 -7.62 19.96 20.63
N THR A 544 -6.66 19.13 20.25
CA THR A 544 -5.24 19.39 20.57
C THR A 544 -4.66 20.59 19.80
N LEU A 545 -5.25 20.94 18.67
CA LEU A 545 -4.81 22.04 17.81
C LEU A 545 -5.38 23.40 18.25
N LEU A 546 -6.47 23.38 19.01
CA LEU A 546 -7.28 24.56 19.30
C LEU A 546 -6.78 25.30 20.54
N PRO A 547 -6.72 26.65 20.49
CA PRO A 547 -6.26 27.46 21.60
C PRO A 547 -7.31 27.58 22.71
N GLY A 548 -6.88 28.06 23.87
CA GLY A 548 -7.76 28.37 25.01
C GLY A 548 -8.16 27.15 25.85
N ARG A 549 -8.81 27.42 26.98
CA ARG A 549 -9.27 26.37 27.91
C ARG A 549 -10.50 25.63 27.39
N GLU A 550 -11.40 26.34 26.71
CA GLU A 550 -12.64 25.78 26.17
C GLU A 550 -12.42 24.95 24.90
N ARG A 551 -11.42 25.32 24.09
CA ARG A 551 -11.07 24.65 22.82
C ARG A 551 -12.29 24.49 21.92
N ARG A 552 -12.97 25.62 21.65
CA ARG A 552 -14.19 25.68 20.83
C ARG A 552 -13.96 25.02 19.47
N LEU A 553 -14.77 24.02 19.17
CA LEU A 553 -14.71 23.28 17.91
C LEU A 553 -15.30 24.10 16.74
N PRO A 554 -14.82 23.90 15.51
CA PRO A 554 -15.44 24.50 14.33
C PRO A 554 -16.84 23.87 14.11
N PRO A 555 -17.89 24.67 13.87
CA PRO A 555 -19.23 24.12 13.63
C PRO A 555 -19.30 23.18 12.43
N THR A 556 -18.53 23.46 11.37
CA THR A 556 -18.45 22.58 10.20
C THR A 556 -17.03 22.45 9.68
N ILE A 557 -16.72 21.30 9.07
CA ILE A 557 -15.49 21.05 8.34
C ILE A 557 -15.87 20.62 6.93
N LYS A 558 -15.44 21.36 5.92
CA LYS A 558 -15.85 21.24 4.52
C LYS A 558 -14.73 20.70 3.63
N ASP A 559 -15.04 20.46 2.37
CA ASP A 559 -14.09 20.09 1.31
C ASP A 559 -13.41 18.71 1.50
N LEU A 560 -14.02 17.86 2.34
CA LEU A 560 -13.66 16.45 2.43
C LEU A 560 -14.29 15.66 1.29
N ARG A 561 -13.80 14.45 1.07
CA ARG A 561 -14.22 13.58 -0.02
C ARG A 561 -14.59 12.20 0.47
N VAL A 562 -15.54 11.58 -0.22
CA VAL A 562 -15.72 10.13 -0.13
C VAL A 562 -14.49 9.47 -0.74
N ASP A 563 -13.89 8.61 0.05
CA ASP A 563 -12.80 7.74 -0.35
C ASP A 563 -13.36 6.48 -1.01
N ASP A 564 -14.20 5.77 -0.28
CA ASP A 564 -14.93 4.59 -0.74
C ASP A 564 -16.13 4.36 0.19
N VAL A 565 -17.03 3.45 -0.18
CA VAL A 565 -18.04 2.89 0.70
C VAL A 565 -17.62 1.46 1.04
N GLU A 566 -17.23 1.22 2.29
CA GLU A 566 -16.75 -0.07 2.72
C GLU A 566 -17.86 -0.94 3.31
N THR A 567 -17.68 -2.25 3.20
CA THR A 567 -18.45 -3.25 3.95
C THR A 567 -17.81 -3.49 5.32
N VAL A 568 -18.55 -3.18 6.37
CA VAL A 568 -18.19 -3.42 7.76
C VAL A 568 -18.76 -4.75 8.23
N ILE A 569 -17.91 -5.58 8.85
CA ILE A 569 -18.33 -6.78 9.56
C ILE A 569 -18.32 -6.49 11.05
N GLY A 570 -19.47 -6.09 11.59
CA GLY A 570 -19.61 -5.74 12.99
C GLY A 570 -20.32 -6.82 13.82
N ARG A 571 -20.80 -6.41 14.99
CA ARG A 571 -21.55 -7.27 15.92
C ARG A 571 -22.95 -7.53 15.39
N GLU A 572 -23.39 -8.79 15.41
CA GLU A 572 -24.75 -9.18 14.98
C GLU A 572 -25.83 -8.43 15.77
N ALA A 573 -25.62 -8.25 17.08
CA ALA A 573 -26.55 -7.50 17.93
C ALA A 573 -26.70 -6.03 17.50
N ALA A 574 -25.61 -5.38 17.04
CA ALA A 574 -25.66 -4.00 16.58
C ALA A 574 -26.50 -3.88 15.29
N GLY A 575 -26.25 -4.74 14.31
CA GLY A 575 -27.04 -4.81 13.08
C GLY A 575 -28.52 -5.13 13.33
N LEU A 576 -28.80 -6.10 14.21
CA LEU A 576 -30.16 -6.49 14.57
C LEU A 576 -30.93 -5.35 15.26
N ASN A 577 -30.29 -4.68 16.23
CA ASN A 577 -30.88 -3.54 16.94
C ASN A 577 -31.13 -2.34 16.00
N ALA A 578 -30.30 -2.19 14.97
CA ALA A 578 -30.45 -1.19 13.93
C ALA A 578 -31.50 -1.57 12.85
N GLY A 579 -32.08 -2.77 12.91
CA GLY A 579 -33.02 -3.26 11.91
C GLY A 579 -32.39 -3.66 10.57
N LEU A 580 -31.08 -3.93 10.54
CA LEU A 580 -30.33 -4.29 9.32
C LEU A 580 -30.22 -5.81 9.09
N GLY A 581 -31.01 -6.60 9.82
CA GLY A 581 -31.08 -8.05 9.66
C GLY A 581 -30.06 -8.83 10.50
N TRP A 582 -29.87 -10.10 10.12
CA TRP A 582 -29.18 -11.11 10.94
C TRP A 582 -27.65 -11.06 10.86
N SER A 583 -27.11 -10.41 9.83
CA SER A 583 -25.71 -10.58 9.43
C SER A 583 -24.74 -9.79 10.29
N GLY A 584 -25.16 -8.69 10.92
CA GLY A 584 -24.23 -7.72 11.51
C GLY A 584 -23.26 -7.13 10.48
N VAL A 585 -23.68 -7.06 9.22
CA VAL A 585 -22.92 -6.47 8.10
C VAL A 585 -23.64 -5.21 7.64
N TRP A 586 -22.90 -4.11 7.45
CA TRP A 586 -23.43 -2.86 6.96
C TRP A 586 -22.38 -2.08 6.17
N LEU A 587 -22.82 -1.07 5.43
CA LEU A 587 -22.00 -0.13 4.70
C LEU A 587 -21.62 1.05 5.58
N ARG A 588 -20.40 1.55 5.37
CA ARG A 588 -19.87 2.74 6.02
C ARG A 588 -19.15 3.60 4.99
N PRO A 589 -19.31 4.93 5.01
CA PRO A 589 -18.49 5.80 4.19
C PRO A 589 -17.09 5.90 4.78
N ARG A 590 -16.08 5.77 3.93
CA ARG A 590 -14.71 6.19 4.21
C ARG A 590 -14.54 7.60 3.68
N ILE A 591 -13.87 8.45 4.44
CA ILE A 591 -13.64 9.84 4.08
C ILE A 591 -12.15 10.16 4.12
N VAL A 592 -11.72 11.03 3.23
CA VAL A 592 -10.32 11.45 3.11
C VAL A 592 -10.23 12.93 2.76
N GLY A 593 -9.01 13.44 2.89
CA GLY A 593 -8.61 14.76 2.42
C GLY A 593 -8.37 15.76 3.55
N LEU A 594 -7.89 16.94 3.14
CA LEU A 594 -7.61 18.05 4.06
C LEU A 594 -8.85 18.93 4.19
N GLY A 595 -9.65 18.66 5.22
CA GLY A 595 -10.90 19.37 5.47
C GLY A 595 -10.65 20.80 5.94
N ARG A 596 -11.40 21.76 5.40
CA ARG A 596 -11.34 23.18 5.78
C ARG A 596 -12.27 23.45 6.96
N CYS A 597 -11.72 23.93 8.06
CA CYS A 597 -12.49 24.37 9.23
C CYS A 597 -13.24 25.66 8.90
N ASP A 598 -14.57 25.62 8.97
CA ASP A 598 -15.42 26.79 8.84
C ASP A 598 -15.90 27.22 10.23
N TRP A 599 -15.42 28.39 10.64
CA TRP A 599 -15.66 28.99 11.96
C TRP A 599 -16.93 29.86 12.00
N GLY A 600 -17.62 30.04 10.88
CA GLY A 600 -18.68 31.03 10.72
C GLY A 600 -18.16 32.47 10.72
N GLU A 601 -19.07 33.46 10.64
CA GLU A 601 -18.73 34.89 10.53
C GLU A 601 -17.95 35.46 11.73
N GLU A 602 -17.87 34.75 12.86
CA GLU A 602 -17.31 35.27 14.13
C GLU A 602 -15.78 35.37 14.19
N GLN A 603 -15.00 34.88 13.20
CA GLN A 603 -13.51 34.89 13.27
C GLN A 603 -12.74 35.24 11.98
N SER A 604 -13.40 35.86 10.99
CA SER A 604 -12.77 36.36 9.75
C SER A 604 -11.62 37.33 10.03
#